data_AF-A0AB37UKE4-F1
#
_entry.id   AF-A0AB37UKE4-F1
#
_cell.length_a   1.000
_cell.length_b   1.000
_cell.length_c   1.000
_cell.angle_alpha   90.00
_cell.angle_beta   90.00
_cell.angle_gamma   90.00
#
_symmetry.space_group_name_H-M   'P 1'
#
loop_
_entity.id
_entity.type
_entity.pdbx_description
1 polymer ?
#
loop_
_entity_poly.entity_id
_entity_poly.type
_entity_poly.pdbx_seq_one_letter_code
_entity_poly.pdbx_strand_id
1 'polypeptide(L)' 'MVKYLSLGWRLRLGRLRVLSAQEVCQILEQFGLIKVRQRGSHIIMQKRTEDTTITVPVPN' A
#
# COMPACT_ATOMS: atom_id res chain seq x y z
N MET A 1 -17.19 -0.10 2.45
CA MET A 1 -16.87 -0.06 3.89
C MET A 1 -16.25 -1.41 4.26
N VAL A 2 -15.06 -1.41 4.85
CA VAL A 2 -14.06 -2.49 4.75
C VAL A 2 -14.40 -3.72 5.61
N LYS A 3 -14.56 -4.89 4.97
CA LYS A 3 -14.90 -6.20 5.58
C LYS A 3 -13.70 -6.98 6.17
N TYR A 4 -12.55 -6.35 6.41
CA TYR A 4 -11.34 -7.04 6.89
C TYR A 4 -11.22 -7.19 8.43
N LEU A 5 -12.23 -6.78 9.20
CA LEU A 5 -12.19 -6.81 10.67
C LEU A 5 -12.95 -7.99 11.30
N SER A 6 -13.08 -9.13 10.62
CA SER A 6 -13.49 -10.35 11.33
C SER A 6 -12.31 -10.89 12.15
N LEU A 7 -12.53 -10.99 13.47
CA LEU A 7 -11.51 -11.31 14.50
C LEU A 7 -10.66 -12.56 14.16
N GLY A 8 -11.20 -13.48 13.36
CA GLY A 8 -10.55 -14.74 12.98
C GLY A 8 -9.32 -14.61 12.06
N TRP A 9 -9.18 -13.52 11.30
CA TRP A 9 -8.03 -13.36 10.37
C TRP A 9 -6.78 -12.82 11.07
N ARG A 10 -6.96 -12.20 12.25
CA ARG A 10 -5.89 -11.55 13.01
C ARG A 10 -5.00 -12.55 13.76
N LEU A 11 -5.43 -13.81 13.89
CA LEU A 11 -4.75 -14.85 14.68
C LEU A 11 -3.79 -15.74 13.86
N ARG A 12 -3.76 -15.63 12.52
CA ARG A 12 -2.88 -16.44 11.65
C ARG A 12 -1.71 -15.68 11.01
N LEU A 13 -1.72 -14.36 11.07
CA LEU A 13 -0.58 -13.55 10.68
C LEU A 13 0.26 -13.33 11.95
N GLY A 14 1.54 -13.73 11.93
CA GLY A 14 2.48 -13.31 12.96
C GLY A 14 2.44 -11.79 13.14
N ARG A 15 2.87 -11.26 14.29
CA ARG A 15 2.83 -9.81 14.56
C ARG A 15 3.72 -9.06 13.55
N LEU A 16 3.13 -8.69 12.40
CA LEU A 16 3.79 -7.86 11.40
C LEU A 16 4.03 -6.48 12.00
N ARG A 17 5.20 -5.91 11.69
CA ARG A 17 5.52 -4.54 12.08
C ARG A 17 4.52 -3.59 11.42
N VAL A 18 4.03 -2.62 12.19
CA VAL A 18 3.25 -1.50 11.65
C VAL A 18 4.21 -0.57 10.91
N LEU A 19 3.91 -0.25 9.65
CA LEU A 19 4.66 0.70 8.83
C LEU A 19 3.86 1.98 8.68
N SER A 20 4.55 3.12 8.75
CA SER A 20 4.01 4.42 8.35
C SER A 20 3.82 4.47 6.83
N ALA A 21 2.95 5.39 6.37
CA ALA A 21 2.73 5.62 4.95
C ALA A 21 4.03 5.93 4.19
N GLN A 22 4.92 6.70 4.84
CA GLN A 22 6.21 7.08 4.29
C GLN A 22 7.14 5.87 4.11
N GLU A 23 7.22 4.98 5.11
CA GLU A 23 8.01 3.75 5.01
C GLU A 23 7.47 2.83 3.90
N VAL A 24 6.15 2.74 3.75
CA VAL A 24 5.53 1.98 2.66
C VAL A 24 5.91 2.59 1.31
N CYS A 25 5.80 3.91 1.15
CA CYS A 25 6.22 4.60 -0.09
C CYS A 25 7.69 4.32 -0.42
N GLN A 26 8.60 4.42 0.55
CA GLN A 26 10.03 4.15 0.37
C GLN A 26 10.29 2.72 -0.10
N ILE A 27 9.60 1.72 0.47
CA ILE A 27 9.72 0.33 0.02
C ILE A 27 9.22 0.19 -1.42
N LEU A 28 8.06 0.78 -1.74
CA LEU A 28 7.47 0.70 -3.08
C LEU A 28 8.35 1.37 -4.16
N GLU A 29 9.01 2.47 -3.82
CA GLU A 29 9.97 3.15 -4.69
C GLU A 29 11.15 2.25 -5.10
N GLN A 30 11.65 1.40 -4.19
CA GLN A 30 12.71 0.42 -4.49
C GLN A 30 12.27 -0.62 -5.54
N PHE A 31 10.96 -0.88 -5.65
CA PHE A 31 10.39 -1.77 -6.68
C PHE A 31 10.01 -1.02 -7.96
N GLY A 32 10.31 0.27 -8.06
CA GLY A 32 10.02 1.11 -9.22
C GLY A 32 8.58 1.63 -9.28
N LEU A 33 7.84 1.63 -8.17
CA LEU A 33 6.59 2.37 -8.08
C LEU A 33 6.90 3.82 -7.73
N ILE A 34 6.23 4.75 -8.40
CA ILE A 34 6.40 6.19 -8.18
C ILE A 34 5.11 6.81 -7.63
N LYS A 35 5.24 7.83 -6.78
CA LYS A 35 4.10 8.63 -6.33
C LYS A 35 3.55 9.44 -7.50
N VAL A 36 2.30 9.17 -7.90
CA VAL A 36 1.66 9.88 -9.03
C VAL A 36 0.69 10.97 -8.58
N ARG A 37 0.02 10.80 -7.43
CA ARG A 37 -0.86 11.82 -6.84
C ARG A 37 -1.19 11.52 -5.38
N GLN A 38 -1.73 12.50 -4.68
CA GLN A 38 -2.34 12.32 -3.38
C GLN A 38 -3.73 12.97 -3.36
N ARG A 39 -4.73 12.24 -2.86
CA ARG A 39 -6.08 12.75 -2.66
C ARG A 39 -6.49 12.51 -1.21
N GLY A 40 -6.51 13.58 -0.42
CA GLY A 40 -6.72 13.49 1.02
C GLY A 40 -5.67 12.58 1.68
N SER A 41 -6.14 11.63 2.48
CA SER A 41 -5.32 10.65 3.20
C SER A 41 -4.85 9.46 2.35
N HIS A 42 -4.92 9.52 1.01
CA HIS A 42 -4.46 8.41 0.17
C HIS A 42 -3.44 8.90 -0.87
N ILE A 43 -2.25 8.32 -0.80
CA ILE A 43 -1.18 8.47 -1.78
C ILE A 43 -1.35 7.38 -2.83
N ILE A 44 -1.34 7.74 -4.11
CA ILE A 44 -1.38 6.77 -5.21
C ILE A 44 0.04 6.57 -5.71
N MET A 45 0.54 5.33 -5.58
CA MET A 45 1.79 4.87 -6.15
C MET A 45 1.51 4.06 -7.41
N GLN A 46 2.28 4.24 -8.49
CA GLN A 46 2.10 3.49 -9.73
C GLN A 46 3.43 3.02 -10.33
N LYS A 47 3.40 1.86 -10.97
CA LYS A 47 4.46 1.37 -11.86
C LYS A 47 3.84 0.92 -13.17
N ARG A 48 4.34 1.44 -14.29
CA ARG A 48 4.00 0.95 -15.61
C ARG A 48 4.83 -0.28 -15.93
N THR A 49 4.19 -1.35 -16.37
CA THR A 49 4.83 -2.53 -16.95
C THR A 49 4.56 -2.53 -18.46
N GLU A 50 5.07 -3.52 -19.18
CA GLU A 50 4.87 -3.64 -20.63
C GLU A 50 3.38 -3.72 -20.98
N ASP A 51 2.61 -4.52 -20.23
CA ASP A 51 1.20 -4.78 -20.55
C ASP A 51 0.19 -3.99 -19.71
N THR A 52 0.59 -3.46 -18.55
CA THR A 52 -0.37 -2.89 -17.59
C THR A 52 0.23 -1.81 -16.70
N THR A 53 -0.59 -1.26 -15.80
CA THR A 53 -0.17 -0.33 -14.76
C THR A 53 -0.57 -0.86 -13.40
N ILE A 54 0.42 -1.14 -12.56
CA ILE A 54 0.22 -1.51 -11.16
C ILE A 54 -0.08 -0.22 -10.40
N THR A 55 -1.23 -0.16 -9.72
CA THR A 55 -1.64 0.98 -8.88
C THR A 55 -1.81 0.54 -7.44
N VAL A 56 -1.07 1.17 -6.53
CA VAL A 56 -1.10 0.88 -5.09
C VAL A 56 -1.55 2.13 -4.31
N PRO A 57 -2.74 2.12 -3.71
CA PRO A 57 -3.15 3.17 -2.78
C PRO A 57 -2.49 2.96 -1.41
N VAL A 58 -1.79 3.96 -0.91
CA VAL A 58 -1.16 3.99 0.41
C VAL A 58 -1.93 4.97 1.32
N PRO A 59 -2.54 4.50 2.42
CA PRO A 59 -3.20 5.38 3.38
C PRO A 59 -2.16 6.16 4.20
N ASN A 60 -2.39 7.47 4.37
CA ASN A 60 -1.60 8.41 5.16
C ASN A 60 -2.38 8.89 6.38
#